data_AF-A0A3N4J0J2-F1
#
_entry.id   AF-A0A3N4J0J2-F1
#
_cell.length_a   1.000
_cell.length_b   1.000
_cell.length_c   1.000
_cell.angle_alpha   90.00
_cell.angle_beta   90.00
_cell.angle_gamma   90.00
#
_symmetry.space_group_name_H-M   'P 1'
#
loop_
_entity.id
_entity.type
_entity.pdbx_description
1 polymer ?
#
loop_
_entity_poly.entity_id
_entity_poly.type
_entity_poly.pdbx_seq_one_letter_code
_entity_poly.pdbx_strand_id
1 'polypeptide(L)'
;MTTKDTIDGTEAGKHRKRDTPIALIKYDDWHIHRIDWVHGKSSWFVDGEHYIDKKYGVPSVPSYFVMNLWSDGGVWSGNMTKGQSAYMEIEFVEMAFNVSGDDRSNSGKKVKRAAKRKCHRICVIDNVAVVGTPEVTKAGALKRAVNPWSLGMAILLAGVLSF
;
A
#
# COMPACT_ATOMS: atom_id res chain seq x y z
N MET A 1 26.25 22.03 27.45
CA MET A 1 25.68 20.67 27.55
C MET A 1 24.16 20.82 27.40
N THR A 2 23.76 21.27 26.21
CA THR A 2 23.04 20.48 25.18
C THR A 2 21.62 20.13 25.60
N THR A 3 20.81 21.16 25.38
CA THR A 3 19.39 21.24 25.05
C THR A 3 18.74 19.93 24.61
N LYS A 4 17.59 19.64 25.23
CA LYS A 4 16.66 18.57 24.85
C LYS A 4 16.10 18.82 23.45
N ASP A 5 16.32 17.89 22.54
CA ASP A 5 15.65 17.84 21.25
C ASP A 5 14.20 17.37 21.42
N THR A 6 13.30 18.33 21.66
CA THR A 6 11.86 18.13 21.48
C THR A 6 11.58 18.23 19.99
N ILE A 7 11.60 17.10 19.28
CA ILE A 7 11.14 17.04 17.88
C ILE A 7 9.61 16.95 17.92
N ASP A 8 8.97 18.11 18.10
CA ASP A 8 7.57 18.28 17.71
C ASP A 8 7.51 18.17 16.17
N GLY A 9 6.63 17.33 15.65
CA GLY A 9 6.52 16.96 14.24
C GLY A 9 6.05 18.10 13.31
N THR A 10 6.28 19.35 13.70
CA THR A 10 5.82 20.57 13.06
C THR A 10 6.79 21.08 11.97
N GLU A 11 8.00 20.53 11.90
CA GLU A 11 8.90 20.79 10.75
C GLU A 11 8.72 19.72 9.66
N ALA A 12 7.57 19.77 9.00
CA ALA A 12 7.42 19.18 7.68
C ALA A 12 8.37 19.93 6.74
N GLY A 13 9.61 19.44 6.62
CA GLY A 13 10.59 19.94 5.66
C GLY A 13 9.91 20.10 4.30
N LYS A 14 10.15 21.25 3.64
CA LYS A 14 9.57 21.61 2.33
C LYS A 14 9.66 20.42 1.37
N HIS A 15 8.62 19.61 1.33
CA HIS A 15 8.52 18.52 0.37
C HIS A 15 8.40 19.18 -0.99
N ARG A 16 9.39 18.92 -1.84
CA ARG A 16 9.38 19.24 -3.28
C ARG A 16 7.95 19.01 -3.78
N LYS A 17 7.26 20.07 -4.22
CA LYS A 17 5.97 19.95 -4.93
C LYS A 17 6.19 18.86 -5.97
N ARG A 18 5.52 17.73 -5.81
CA ARG A 18 5.59 16.68 -6.80
C ARG A 18 4.80 17.18 -8.00
N ASP A 19 5.44 17.21 -9.15
CA ASP A 19 4.80 17.34 -10.45
C ASP A 19 4.05 16.05 -10.83
N THR A 20 3.52 15.32 -9.84
CA THR A 20 2.46 14.36 -10.09
C THR A 20 1.24 15.23 -10.33
N PRO A 21 0.52 15.10 -11.46
CA PRO A 21 -0.76 15.75 -11.57
C PRO A 21 -1.58 15.23 -10.38
N ILE A 22 -1.85 16.08 -9.40
CA ILE A 22 -3.05 15.92 -8.59
C ILE A 22 -4.18 16.22 -9.57
N ALA A 23 -4.36 15.33 -10.55
CA ALA A 23 -5.60 15.21 -11.28
C ALA A 23 -6.64 15.10 -10.16
N LEU A 24 -7.57 16.05 -10.15
CA LEU A 24 -8.50 16.27 -9.05
C LEU A 24 -9.08 14.93 -8.56
N ILE A 25 -8.56 14.39 -7.46
CA ILE A 25 -9.21 13.32 -6.72
C ILE A 25 -10.41 13.99 -6.08
N LYS A 26 -11.59 13.68 -6.59
CA LYS A 26 -12.83 14.22 -6.07
C LYS A 26 -13.28 13.39 -4.88
N TYR A 27 -13.88 14.03 -3.89
CA TYR A 27 -14.33 13.32 -2.71
C TYR A 27 -15.66 12.58 -2.93
N ASP A 28 -16.40 12.95 -3.98
CA ASP A 28 -17.72 12.44 -4.34
C ASP A 28 -17.69 11.40 -5.48
N ASP A 29 -16.50 10.98 -5.90
CA ASP A 29 -16.28 9.87 -6.84
C ASP A 29 -15.76 8.62 -6.10
N TRP A 30 -15.95 7.44 -6.70
CA TRP A 30 -15.42 6.18 -6.17
C TRP A 30 -13.90 6.10 -6.38
N HIS A 31 -13.16 5.88 -5.30
CA HIS A 31 -11.71 5.77 -5.31
C HIS A 31 -11.22 4.57 -4.50
N ILE A 32 -10.12 3.96 -4.96
CA ILE A 32 -9.45 2.89 -4.22
C ILE A 32 -8.33 3.51 -3.38
N HIS A 33 -8.55 3.59 -2.07
CA HIS A 33 -7.53 3.99 -1.12
C HIS A 33 -6.79 2.77 -0.58
N ARG A 34 -5.45 2.84 -0.55
CA ARG A 34 -4.61 1.78 -0.01
C ARG A 34 -3.50 2.29 0.89
N ILE A 35 -3.24 1.55 1.96
CA ILE A 35 -2.14 1.77 2.89
C ILE A 35 -1.33 0.48 3.01
N ASP A 36 -0.08 0.52 2.56
CA ASP A 36 0.90 -0.52 2.85
C ASP A 36 1.63 -0.18 4.13
N TRP A 37 1.27 -0.86 5.21
CA TRP A 37 1.91 -0.72 6.51
C TRP A 37 2.89 -1.88 6.76
N VAL A 38 4.17 -1.55 6.74
CA VAL A 38 5.27 -2.48 7.02
C VAL A 38 6.18 -1.89 8.10
N HIS A 39 7.10 -2.71 8.61
CA HIS A 39 8.01 -2.28 9.67
C HIS A 39 8.81 -1.03 9.27
N GLY A 40 8.57 0.08 9.97
CA GLY A 40 9.26 1.36 9.77
C GLY A 40 8.80 2.18 8.55
N LYS A 41 7.74 1.77 7.85
CA LYS A 41 7.21 2.51 6.70
C LYS A 41 5.70 2.33 6.51
N SER A 42 4.98 3.43 6.29
CA SER A 42 3.64 3.39 5.68
C SER A 42 3.67 4.05 4.30
N SER A 43 3.18 3.34 3.29
CA SER A 43 3.10 3.82 1.90
C SER A 43 1.62 3.97 1.53
N TRP A 44 1.24 5.10 0.96
CA TRP A 44 -0.15 5.47 0.70
C TRP A 44 -0.38 5.60 -0.79
N PHE A 45 -1.51 5.10 -1.27
CA PHE A 45 -1.88 5.08 -2.68
C PHE A 45 -3.34 5.50 -2.86
N VAL A 46 -3.64 6.10 -4.01
CA VAL A 46 -5.01 6.36 -4.49
C VAL A 46 -5.08 5.89 -5.93
N ASP A 47 -6.07 5.06 -6.25
CA ASP A 47 -6.28 4.49 -7.59
C ASP A 47 -5.03 3.79 -8.17
N GLY A 48 -4.28 3.11 -7.30
CA GLY A 48 -3.03 2.42 -7.65
C GLY A 48 -1.80 3.31 -7.75
N GLU A 49 -1.97 4.63 -7.80
CA GLU A 49 -0.87 5.59 -7.90
C GLU A 49 -0.25 5.87 -6.52
N HIS A 50 1.09 5.89 -6.46
CA HIS A 50 1.81 6.17 -5.22
C HIS A 50 1.63 7.62 -4.80
N TYR A 51 1.02 7.81 -3.63
CA TYR A 51 0.77 9.13 -3.07
C TYR A 51 1.76 9.55 -2.01
N ILE A 52 2.23 8.76 -1.04
CA ILE A 52 3.28 9.21 -0.11
C ILE A 52 3.89 8.06 0.68
N ASP A 53 5.18 8.19 1.03
CA ASP A 53 5.84 7.35 2.03
C ASP A 53 6.06 8.13 3.33
N LYS A 54 5.64 7.56 4.47
CA LYS A 54 5.96 8.05 5.82
C LYS A 54 6.87 7.07 6.53
N LYS A 55 7.93 7.58 7.17
CA LYS A 55 8.90 6.80 7.97
C LYS A 55 8.98 7.22 9.43
N TYR A 56 8.44 8.37 9.77
CA TYR A 56 8.35 8.87 11.15
C TYR A 56 6.99 8.50 11.75
N GLY A 57 6.95 8.16 13.04
CA GLY A 57 5.72 7.85 13.77
C GLY A 57 4.97 6.62 13.25
N VAL A 58 5.63 5.70 12.53
CA VAL A 58 4.99 4.49 12.00
C VAL A 58 4.68 3.54 13.17
N PRO A 59 3.40 3.17 13.39
CA PRO A 59 3.05 2.26 14.47
C PRO A 59 3.73 0.90 14.32
N SER A 60 4.01 0.24 15.45
CA SER A 60 4.68 -1.07 15.51
C SER A 60 3.86 -2.15 16.23
N VAL A 61 2.75 -1.76 16.88
CA VAL A 61 1.87 -2.65 17.63
C VAL A 61 0.63 -2.95 16.78
N PRO A 62 0.15 -4.21 16.71
CA PRO A 62 -1.10 -4.54 16.04
C PRO A 62 -2.27 -3.68 16.54
N SER A 63 -3.19 -3.35 15.64
CA SER A 63 -4.34 -2.50 15.93
C SER A 63 -5.58 -3.01 15.20
N TYR A 64 -6.74 -2.42 15.52
CA TYR A 64 -8.00 -2.67 14.85
C TYR A 64 -8.10 -1.85 13.55
N PHE A 65 -8.79 -2.42 12.55
CA PHE A 65 -9.34 -1.62 11.45
C PHE A 65 -10.61 -0.94 11.95
N VAL A 66 -10.63 0.38 11.91
CA VAL A 66 -11.75 1.20 12.41
C VAL A 66 -12.17 2.15 11.30
N MET A 67 -13.48 2.20 11.05
CA MET A 67 -14.08 3.11 10.08
C MET A 67 -15.23 3.84 10.75
N ASN A 68 -15.25 5.16 10.63
CA ASN A 68 -16.27 6.01 11.25
C ASN A 68 -16.60 7.20 10.36
N LEU A 69 -17.79 7.77 10.58
CA LEU A 69 -18.21 9.04 10.01
C LEU A 69 -18.73 9.90 11.16
N TRP A 70 -18.12 11.05 11.36
CA TRP A 70 -18.46 12.00 12.42
C TRP A 70 -18.11 13.42 12.00
N SER A 71 -18.66 14.39 12.70
CA SER A 71 -18.41 15.83 12.50
C SER A 71 -18.23 16.49 13.86
N ASP A 72 -17.30 17.44 13.96
CA ASP A 72 -17.16 18.31 15.12
C ASP A 72 -18.13 19.51 15.09
N GLY A 73 -18.82 19.73 13.96
CA GLY A 73 -19.65 20.91 13.70
C GLY A 73 -18.88 22.24 13.74
N GLY A 74 -17.55 22.18 13.76
CA GLY A 74 -16.65 23.30 14.00
C GLY A 74 -15.94 23.78 12.74
N VAL A 75 -14.80 24.44 12.92
CA VAL A 75 -14.01 24.98 11.80
C VAL A 75 -13.37 23.89 10.93
N TRP A 76 -13.27 22.66 11.42
CA TRP A 76 -12.62 21.56 10.70
C TRP A 76 -13.58 20.78 9.80
N SER A 77 -14.72 20.32 10.33
CA SER A 77 -15.73 19.61 9.52
C SER A 77 -16.78 20.55 8.89
N GLY A 78 -16.84 21.81 9.34
CA GLY A 78 -17.82 22.78 8.86
C GLY A 78 -19.19 22.65 9.53
N ASN A 79 -20.08 23.61 9.22
CA ASN A 79 -21.45 23.62 9.72
C ASN A 79 -22.38 22.89 8.75
N MET A 80 -23.04 21.82 9.21
CA MET A 80 -24.09 21.12 8.46
C MET A 80 -25.44 21.82 8.66
N THR A 81 -25.99 22.35 7.57
CA THR A 81 -27.30 23.03 7.62
C THR A 81 -28.39 22.06 8.08
N LYS A 82 -29.32 22.54 8.91
CA LYS A 82 -30.43 21.72 9.42
C LYS A 82 -31.20 21.06 8.27
N GLY A 83 -31.49 19.77 8.42
CA GLY A 83 -32.18 18.96 7.42
C GLY A 83 -31.27 18.37 6.34
N GLN A 84 -29.96 18.63 6.38
CA GLN A 84 -28.98 17.97 5.50
C GLN A 84 -28.46 16.66 6.12
N SER A 85 -27.75 15.87 5.33
CA SER A 85 -27.18 14.58 5.74
C SER A 85 -25.82 14.39 5.07
N ALA A 86 -24.94 13.61 5.72
CA ALA A 86 -23.66 13.18 5.19
C ALA A 86 -23.64 11.64 5.15
N TYR A 87 -23.08 11.09 4.10
CA TYR A 87 -23.00 9.65 3.87
C TYR A 87 -21.54 9.26 3.64
N MET A 88 -21.18 8.06 4.10
CA MET A 88 -19.92 7.40 3.80
C MET A 88 -20.28 6.05 3.19
N GLU A 89 -19.98 5.89 1.91
CA GLU A 89 -20.26 4.67 1.17
C GLU A 89 -18.97 3.87 1.01
N ILE A 90 -19.05 2.56 1.26
CA ILE A 90 -17.92 1.64 1.11
C ILE A 90 -18.42 0.45 0.29
N GLU A 91 -17.80 0.23 -0.86
CA GLU A 91 -18.11 -0.92 -1.71
C GLU A 91 -17.43 -2.20 -1.19
N PHE A 92 -16.13 -2.10 -0.84
CA PHE A 92 -15.37 -3.22 -0.32
C PHE A 92 -14.24 -2.79 0.60
N VAL A 93 -13.78 -3.73 1.42
CA VAL A 93 -12.55 -3.62 2.22
C VAL A 93 -11.75 -4.89 2.02
N GLU A 94 -10.50 -4.74 1.56
CA GLU A 94 -9.54 -5.82 1.46
C GLU A 94 -8.42 -5.64 2.50
N MET A 95 -8.06 -6.72 3.20
CA MET A 95 -6.98 -6.70 4.18
C MET A 95 -6.06 -7.91 3.99
N ALA A 96 -4.77 -7.64 3.82
CA ALA A 96 -3.74 -8.66 3.71
C ALA A 96 -2.73 -8.53 4.85
N PHE A 97 -2.37 -9.66 5.46
CA PHE A 97 -1.43 -9.70 6.57
C PHE A 97 -0.23 -10.56 6.22
N ASN A 98 0.95 -10.14 6.68
CA ASN A 98 2.13 -10.98 6.55
C ASN A 98 2.05 -12.15 7.55
N VAL A 99 1.84 -13.35 7.03
CA VAL A 99 1.85 -14.61 7.78
C VAL A 99 3.22 -15.30 7.79
N SER A 100 4.25 -14.69 7.19
CA SER A 100 5.60 -15.26 7.18
C SER A 100 6.26 -15.08 8.56
N GLY A 101 5.93 -15.94 9.50
CA GLY A 101 6.49 -16.03 10.85
C GLY A 101 6.20 -17.42 11.41
N ASP A 102 6.94 -17.85 12.44
CA ASP A 102 6.62 -19.14 13.05
C ASP A 102 5.24 -19.05 13.72
N ASP A 103 4.25 -19.79 13.19
CA ASP A 103 2.97 -20.06 13.84
C ASP A 103 3.21 -20.83 15.16
N ARG A 104 3.69 -20.13 16.20
CA ARG A 104 3.98 -20.70 17.53
C ARG A 104 2.80 -20.59 18.49
N SER A 105 1.60 -20.33 17.99
CA SER A 105 0.43 -20.15 18.84
C SER A 105 -0.13 -21.44 19.45
N ASN A 106 0.41 -22.65 19.21
CA ASN A 106 -0.20 -23.83 19.84
C ASN A 106 0.70 -25.06 20.10
N SER A 107 1.96 -24.88 20.44
CA SER A 107 2.70 -26.00 21.05
C SER A 107 3.77 -25.47 21.98
N GLY A 108 3.58 -25.70 23.28
CA GLY A 108 4.53 -25.41 24.37
C GLY A 108 5.85 -26.19 24.28
N LYS A 109 6.32 -26.52 23.08
CA LYS A 109 7.62 -27.13 22.83
C LYS A 109 8.61 -26.00 22.53
N LYS A 110 9.72 -25.98 23.27
CA LYS A 110 10.88 -25.13 22.98
C LYS A 110 11.41 -25.47 21.59
N VAL A 111 10.89 -24.82 20.55
CA VAL A 111 11.39 -25.00 19.17
C VAL A 111 12.75 -24.32 19.10
N LYS A 112 13.82 -25.13 19.01
CA LYS A 112 15.18 -24.66 18.70
C LYS A 112 15.09 -23.74 17.48
N ARG A 113 15.82 -22.61 17.48
CA ARG A 113 15.84 -21.63 16.38
C ARG A 113 16.04 -22.35 15.05
N ALA A 114 14.95 -22.63 14.34
CA ALA A 114 15.00 -23.27 13.05
C ALA A 114 15.73 -22.31 12.10
N ALA A 115 16.65 -22.85 11.28
CA ALA A 115 17.28 -22.10 10.21
C ALA A 115 16.21 -21.35 9.39
N LYS A 116 16.52 -20.14 8.89
CA LYS A 116 15.62 -19.31 8.07
C LYS A 116 14.85 -20.20 7.09
N ARG A 117 13.60 -20.52 7.41
CA ARG A 117 12.75 -21.34 6.54
C ARG A 117 12.61 -20.55 5.25
N LYS A 118 13.07 -21.11 4.14
CA LYS A 118 12.84 -20.53 2.81
C LYS A 118 11.31 -20.41 2.66
N CYS A 119 10.82 -19.19 2.45
CA CYS A 119 9.41 -18.97 2.16
C CYS A 119 9.15 -19.50 0.75
N HIS A 120 8.43 -20.61 0.61
CA HIS A 120 8.17 -21.24 -0.69
C HIS A 120 6.86 -20.77 -1.34
N ARG A 121 5.97 -20.14 -0.57
CA ARG A 121 4.65 -19.67 -0.99
C ARG A 121 4.55 -18.19 -0.70
N ILE A 122 4.37 -17.39 -1.74
CA ILE A 122 4.16 -15.95 -1.67
C ILE A 122 2.74 -15.70 -2.15
N CYS A 123 1.92 -15.02 -1.36
CA CYS A 123 0.62 -14.55 -1.81
C CYS A 123 0.82 -13.17 -2.45
N VAL A 124 0.42 -13.06 -3.72
CA VAL A 124 0.40 -11.80 -4.47
C VAL A 124 -1.01 -11.25 -4.39
N ILE A 125 -1.12 -10.00 -3.97
CA ILE A 125 -2.40 -9.26 -3.91
C ILE A 125 -2.51 -8.24 -5.06
N ASP A 126 -1.37 -7.87 -5.66
CA ASP A 126 -1.30 -6.84 -6.68
C ASP A 126 -1.32 -7.43 -8.08
N ASN A 127 -2.12 -6.86 -8.98
CA ASN A 127 -2.27 -7.31 -10.37
C ASN A 127 -2.76 -8.77 -10.48
N VAL A 128 -3.62 -9.19 -9.55
CA VAL A 128 -4.32 -10.48 -9.61
C VAL A 128 -5.49 -10.42 -10.59
N ALA A 129 -5.91 -11.58 -11.11
CA ALA A 129 -7.04 -11.69 -12.04
C ALA A 129 -8.37 -11.19 -11.44
N VAL A 130 -8.54 -11.33 -10.12
CA VAL A 130 -9.75 -10.92 -9.40
C VAL A 130 -9.34 -10.22 -8.11
N VAL A 131 -9.63 -8.93 -8.00
CA VAL A 131 -9.44 -8.14 -6.75
C VAL A 131 -10.19 -8.84 -5.60
N GLY A 132 -9.58 -8.92 -4.42
CA GLY A 132 -10.07 -9.73 -3.29
C GLY A 132 -9.56 -11.16 -3.26
N THR A 133 -8.98 -11.67 -4.35
CA THR A 133 -8.51 -13.06 -4.46
C THR A 133 -6.99 -13.13 -4.67
N PRO A 134 -6.20 -13.43 -3.63
CA PRO A 134 -4.75 -13.48 -3.76
C PRO A 134 -4.29 -14.67 -4.59
N GLU A 135 -3.27 -14.46 -5.43
CA GLU A 135 -2.64 -15.50 -6.23
C GLU A 135 -1.39 -16.07 -5.55
N VAL A 136 -1.24 -17.39 -5.55
CA VAL A 136 -0.09 -18.05 -4.93
C VAL A 136 1.04 -18.20 -5.95
N THR A 137 2.18 -17.56 -5.69
CA THR A 137 3.41 -17.73 -6.47
C THR A 137 4.51 -18.41 -5.65
N LYS A 138 5.42 -19.12 -6.34
CA LYS A 138 6.61 -19.71 -5.72
C LYS A 138 7.72 -18.68 -5.65
N ALA A 139 8.46 -18.65 -4.53
CA ALA A 139 9.63 -17.78 -4.40
C ALA A 139 10.64 -18.07 -5.52
N GLY A 140 10.88 -17.06 -6.38
CA GLY A 140 11.75 -17.15 -7.56
C GLY A 140 11.04 -16.98 -8.91
N ALA A 141 9.71 -17.03 -8.96
CA ALA A 141 8.93 -16.79 -10.19
C ALA A 141 8.74 -15.30 -10.51
N LEU A 142 9.00 -14.39 -9.56
CA LEU A 142 8.99 -12.94 -9.75
C LEU A 142 10.28 -12.46 -10.45
N LYS A 143 10.58 -13.01 -11.63
CA LYS A 143 11.48 -12.34 -12.58
C LYS A 143 10.60 -11.62 -13.58
N ARG A 144 10.53 -10.29 -13.47
CA ARG A 144 9.93 -9.39 -14.46
C ARG A 144 10.27 -9.87 -15.87
N ALA A 145 9.25 -10.21 -16.64
CA ALA A 145 9.32 -10.22 -18.08
C ALA A 145 9.49 -8.77 -18.56
N VAL A 146 10.73 -8.29 -18.64
CA VAL A 146 11.11 -7.25 -19.58
C VAL A 146 12.48 -7.66 -20.10
N ASN A 147 12.48 -8.45 -21.17
CA ASN A 147 13.68 -8.66 -21.98
C ASN A 147 13.71 -7.55 -23.04
N PRO A 148 14.59 -6.54 -22.95
CA PRO A 148 14.67 -5.48 -23.94
C PRO A 148 15.17 -5.96 -25.32
N TRP A 149 15.61 -7.22 -25.45
CA TRP A 149 16.15 -7.74 -26.71
C TRP A 149 15.11 -8.45 -27.60
N SER A 150 13.87 -8.65 -27.14
CA SER A 150 12.83 -9.31 -27.97
C SER A 150 12.06 -8.38 -28.90
N LEU A 151 12.21 -7.06 -28.79
CA LEU A 151 11.61 -6.10 -29.73
C LEU A 151 12.50 -5.78 -30.93
N GLY A 152 13.82 -6.01 -30.84
CA GLY A 152 14.77 -5.72 -31.93
C GLY A 152 14.76 -6.75 -33.07
N MET A 153 14.36 -8.00 -32.80
CA MET A 153 14.38 -9.07 -33.82
C MET A 153 13.06 -9.23 -34.58
N ALA A 154 11.95 -8.65 -34.09
CA ALA A 154 10.67 -8.71 -34.81
C ALA A 154 10.62 -7.74 -36.02
N ILE A 155 11.45 -6.69 -36.03
CA ILE A 155 11.49 -5.71 -37.14
C ILE A 155 12.41 -6.18 -38.28
N LEU A 156 13.41 -7.03 -38.01
CA LEU A 156 14.34 -7.51 -39.03
C LEU A 156 13.79 -8.64 -39.92
N LEU A 157 12.75 -9.36 -39.50
CA LEU A 157 12.13 -10.41 -40.31
C LEU A 157 11.03 -9.90 -41.25
N ALA A 158 10.45 -8.72 -41.00
CA ALA A 158 9.47 -8.12 -41.90
C ALA A 158 10.12 -7.34 -43.07
N GLY A 159 11.40 -6.99 -42.98
CA GLY A 159 12.12 -6.20 -43.99
C GLY A 159 12.85 -6.98 -45.08
N VAL A 160 12.85 -8.32 -45.04
CA VAL A 160 13.62 -9.17 -45.99
C VAL A 160 12.72 -9.91 -46.99
N LEU A 161 11.41 -9.70 -46.97
CA LEU A 161 10.44 -10.26 -47.93
C LEU A 161 9.88 -9.22 -48.92
N SER A 162 10.62 -8.15 -49.18
CA SER A 162 10.32 -7.22 -50.28
C SER A 162 11.59 -6.87 -51.03
N PHE A 163 12.03 -7.84 -51.85
CA PHE A 163 12.81 -7.63 -53.07
C PHE A 163 12.30 -8.61 -54.13
#